data_AF-A0A521DHG5-F1
#
_entry.id   AF-A0A521DHG5-F1
#
_cell.length_a   1.000
_cell.length_b   1.000
_cell.length_c   1.000
_cell.angle_alpha   90.00
_cell.angle_beta   90.00
_cell.angle_gamma   90.00
#
_symmetry.space_group_name_H-M   'P 1'
#
loop_
_entity.id
_entity.type
_entity.pdbx_description
1 polymer ?
#
loop_
_entity_poly.entity_id
_entity_poly.type
_entity_poly.pdbx_seq_one_letter_code
_entity_poly.pdbx_strand_id
1 'polypeptide(L)'
;MRITDRKRQQSFNGRIFLLRFLHDRVKLHKIKDKNYLLDFQRISFYKENQVLSLTKSESFYLKKLLLNSKQVQKENVKKYKIEYWSNDGYKTIFTDGRFYNLKAKNGIEITLDLGFDFLKQNGFLDKFVERSKDD
;
A
#
# COMPACT_ATOMS: atom_id res chain seq x y z
N MET A 1 3.84 40.19 -52.66
CA MET A 1 3.80 38.83 -53.23
C MET A 1 5.25 38.32 -53.27
N ARG A 2 5.75 37.34 -52.52
CA ARG A 2 5.17 36.21 -51.78
C ARG A 2 5.78 36.13 -50.36
N ILE A 3 4.93 35.69 -49.44
CA ILE A 3 5.26 35.23 -48.08
C ILE A 3 5.80 33.79 -48.21
N THR A 4 6.86 33.44 -47.50
CA THR A 4 7.07 32.06 -47.06
C THR A 4 7.57 32.03 -45.62
N ASP A 5 6.63 31.70 -44.75
CA ASP A 5 6.78 31.30 -43.36
C ASP A 5 7.91 30.30 -43.11
N ARG A 6 8.72 30.57 -42.08
CA ARG A 6 9.30 29.53 -41.24
C ARG A 6 9.07 29.85 -39.77
N LYS A 7 7.83 29.63 -39.31
CA LYS A 7 7.56 29.39 -37.90
C LYS A 7 8.09 28.00 -37.53
N ARG A 8 9.30 27.94 -36.99
CA ARG A 8 9.73 26.78 -36.20
C ARG A 8 9.20 27.00 -34.78
N GLN A 9 7.96 26.57 -34.53
CA GLN A 9 7.38 26.55 -33.18
C GLN A 9 8.23 25.63 -32.31
N GLN A 10 8.90 26.23 -31.32
CA GLN A 10 9.40 25.54 -30.14
C GLN A 10 8.22 24.94 -29.40
N SER A 11 8.19 23.62 -29.31
CA SER A 11 7.45 22.89 -28.28
C SER A 11 8.09 21.52 -28.17
N PHE A 12 8.08 20.94 -26.96
CA PHE A 12 8.67 19.65 -26.55
C PHE A 12 9.99 19.64 -25.75
N ASN A 13 10.25 20.62 -24.86
CA ASN A 13 11.30 20.45 -23.82
C ASN A 13 10.82 20.57 -22.36
N GLY A 14 9.55 20.92 -22.10
CA GLY A 14 9.07 21.12 -20.72
C GLY A 14 8.81 19.84 -19.91
N ARG A 15 8.39 18.74 -20.56
CA ARG A 15 7.96 17.51 -19.85
C ARG A 15 9.13 16.61 -19.40
N ILE A 16 10.22 16.58 -20.16
CA ILE A 16 11.39 15.75 -19.84
C ILE A 16 12.24 16.40 -18.72
N PHE A 17 12.27 17.73 -18.66
CA PHE A 17 13.03 18.47 -17.65
C PHE A 17 12.45 18.31 -16.23
N LEU A 18 11.13 18.27 -16.07
CA LEU A 18 10.49 18.14 -14.74
C LEU A 18 10.75 16.79 -14.06
N LEU A 19 10.80 15.69 -14.82
CA LEU A 19 11.09 14.36 -14.28
C LEU A 19 12.56 14.21 -13.86
N ARG A 20 13.48 14.86 -14.59
CA ARG A 20 14.91 14.75 -14.34
C ARG A 20 15.34 15.22 -12.94
N PHE A 21 14.66 16.21 -12.35
CA PHE A 21 15.03 16.76 -11.03
C PHE A 21 14.11 16.33 -9.89
N LEU A 22 13.12 15.45 -10.15
CA LEU A 22 12.23 14.99 -9.07
C LEU A 22 13.02 14.23 -8.00
N HIS A 23 13.95 13.38 -8.42
CA HIS A 23 14.80 12.62 -7.51
C HIS A 23 15.73 13.52 -6.65
N ASP A 24 16.21 14.64 -7.20
CA ASP A 24 17.05 15.60 -6.48
C ASP A 24 16.26 16.44 -5.45
N ARG A 25 14.98 16.68 -5.73
CA ARG A 25 14.10 17.49 -4.87
C ARG A 25 13.36 16.66 -3.83
N VAL A 26 13.16 15.38 -4.10
CA VAL A 26 12.50 14.46 -3.18
C VAL A 26 13.53 13.85 -2.25
N LYS A 27 13.50 14.22 -0.97
CA LYS A 27 14.29 13.55 0.06
C LYS A 27 13.81 12.11 0.21
N LEU A 28 14.50 11.20 -0.46
CA LEU A 28 14.25 9.77 -0.33
C LEU A 28 14.81 9.30 1.01
N HIS A 29 13.93 8.85 1.90
CA HIS A 29 14.34 8.22 3.15
C HIS A 29 14.53 6.74 2.92
N LYS A 30 15.68 6.20 3.34
CA LYS A 30 15.92 4.77 3.34
C LYS A 30 14.89 4.09 4.24
N ILE A 31 14.13 3.15 3.69
CA ILE A 31 13.25 2.31 4.48
C ILE A 31 14.15 1.44 5.37
N LYS A 32 13.90 1.45 6.68
CA LYS A 32 14.62 0.58 7.61
C LYS A 32 14.40 -0.86 7.15
N ASP A 33 15.48 -1.59 6.94
CA ASP A 33 15.40 -3.00 6.57
C ASP A 33 14.74 -3.73 7.75
N LYS A 34 13.51 -4.20 7.54
CA LYS A 34 12.75 -4.89 8.58
C LYS A 34 12.76 -6.38 8.27
N ASN A 35 12.72 -7.21 9.31
CA ASN A 35 12.72 -8.67 9.20
C ASN A 35 11.43 -9.27 8.60
N TYR A 36 10.59 -8.44 7.97
CA TYR A 36 9.36 -8.81 7.31
C TYR A 36 9.22 -8.05 5.99
N LEU A 37 8.75 -8.74 4.94
CA LEU A 37 8.46 -8.15 3.64
C LEU A 37 6.96 -7.99 3.49
N LEU A 38 6.55 -6.77 3.15
CA LEU A 38 5.19 -6.46 2.69
C LEU A 38 5.30 -6.22 1.17
N ASP A 39 5.27 -7.28 0.38
CA ASP A 39 5.46 -7.24 -1.07
C ASP A 39 4.16 -7.23 -1.88
N PHE A 40 3.01 -7.10 -1.21
CA PHE A 40 1.74 -6.85 -1.88
C PHE A 40 1.72 -5.51 -2.64
N GLN A 41 1.05 -5.51 -3.79
CA GLN A 41 0.73 -4.30 -4.57
C GLN A 41 -0.71 -3.83 -4.37
N ARG A 42 -1.64 -4.78 -4.24
CA ARG A 42 -3.05 -4.57 -3.95
C ARG A 42 -3.45 -5.52 -2.83
N ILE A 43 -4.34 -5.06 -1.97
CA ILE A 43 -4.88 -5.87 -0.87
C ILE A 43 -6.38 -5.69 -0.77
N SER A 44 -7.02 -6.75 -0.32
CA SER A 44 -8.41 -6.75 0.09
C SER A 44 -8.49 -7.11 1.57
N PHE A 45 -9.42 -6.48 2.27
CA PHE A 45 -9.84 -6.85 3.61
C PHE A 45 -11.06 -7.75 3.48
N TYR A 46 -10.97 -8.94 4.05
CA TYR A 46 -12.06 -9.90 4.13
C TYR A 46 -12.64 -9.89 5.54
N LYS A 47 -13.96 -9.84 5.64
CA LYS A 47 -14.74 -9.95 6.87
C LYS A 47 -15.97 -10.80 6.58
N GLU A 48 -16.01 -12.03 7.10
CA GLU A 48 -17.11 -12.96 6.82
C GLU A 48 -17.34 -13.11 5.30
N ASN A 49 -18.56 -12.87 4.81
CA ASN A 49 -18.91 -12.87 3.38
C ASN A 49 -18.72 -11.50 2.70
N GLN A 50 -18.00 -10.58 3.31
CA GLN A 50 -17.76 -9.25 2.76
C GLN A 50 -16.29 -9.04 2.41
N VAL A 51 -16.08 -8.24 1.37
CA VAL A 51 -14.75 -7.84 0.89
C VAL A 51 -14.69 -6.33 0.70
N LEU A 52 -13.55 -5.76 1.05
CA LEU A 52 -13.19 -4.40 0.72
C LEU A 52 -11.84 -4.41 0.02
N SER A 53 -11.84 -4.10 -1.27
CA SER A 53 -10.62 -3.98 -2.06
C SER A 53 -10.08 -2.56 -2.02
N LEU A 54 -8.84 -2.40 -1.59
CA LEU A 54 -8.16 -1.12 -1.68
C LEU A 54 -7.70 -0.85 -3.11
N THR A 55 -7.76 0.42 -3.52
CA THR A 55 -7.03 0.90 -4.70
C THR A 55 -5.52 0.73 -4.51
N LYS A 56 -4.76 0.85 -5.60
CA LYS A 56 -3.29 0.74 -5.57
C LYS A 56 -2.66 1.80 -4.65
N SER A 57 -3.16 3.03 -4.67
CA SER A 57 -2.68 4.13 -3.83
C SER A 57 -3.00 3.89 -2.35
N GLU A 58 -4.21 3.45 -2.02
CA GLU A 58 -4.61 3.11 -0.65
C GLU A 58 -3.79 1.92 -0.11
N SER A 59 -3.56 0.89 -0.93
CA SER A 59 -2.70 -0.25 -0.59
C SER A 59 -1.26 0.19 -0.32
N PHE A 60 -0.71 1.06 -1.17
CA PHE A 60 0.63 1.63 -0.98
C PHE A 60 0.71 2.46 0.30
N TYR A 61 -0.33 3.24 0.60
CA TYR A 61 -0.39 4.04 1.82
C TYR A 61 -0.36 3.16 3.07
N LEU A 62 -1.19 2.10 3.12
CA LEU A 62 -1.15 1.15 4.23
C LEU A 62 0.23 0.49 4.37
N LYS A 63 0.82 0.03 3.26
CA LYS A 63 2.17 -0.56 3.25
C LYS A 63 3.19 0.41 3.86
N LYS A 64 3.16 1.69 3.47
CA LYS A 64 4.04 2.72 4.05
C LYS A 64 3.81 2.88 5.56
N LEU A 65 2.57 2.87 6.02
CA LEU A 65 2.26 2.96 7.45
C LEU A 65 2.79 1.74 8.22
N LEU A 66 2.56 0.53 7.71
CA LEU A 66 3.04 -0.71 8.33
C LEU A 66 4.57 -0.79 8.38
N LEU A 67 5.26 -0.38 7.32
CA LEU A 67 6.73 -0.32 7.30
C LEU A 67 7.29 0.66 8.34
N ASN A 68 6.51 1.65 8.78
CA ASN A 68 6.92 2.63 9.79
C ASN A 68 6.33 2.36 11.19
N SER A 69 5.50 1.33 11.32
CA SER A 69 4.84 0.98 12.57
C SER A 69 5.80 0.46 13.65
N LYS A 70 5.34 0.48 14.89
CA LYS A 70 6.03 -0.12 16.04
C LYS A 70 5.66 -1.60 16.13
N GLN A 71 6.66 -2.46 16.30
CA GLN A 71 6.41 -3.86 16.66
C GLN A 71 6.06 -3.94 18.14
N VAL A 72 5.01 -4.67 18.48
CA VAL A 72 4.53 -4.87 19.85
C VAL A 72 4.30 -6.35 20.13
N GLN A 73 4.30 -6.72 21.41
CA GLN A 73 3.81 -8.03 21.85
C GLN A 73 2.34 -7.86 22.23
N LYS A 74 1.44 -8.39 21.41
CA LYS A 74 0.00 -8.36 21.66
C LYS A 74 -0.62 -9.62 21.09
N GLU A 75 -1.66 -10.11 21.74
CA GLU A 75 -2.43 -11.24 21.23
C GLU A 75 -3.06 -10.94 19.88
N ASN A 76 -3.19 -12.00 19.08
CA ASN A 76 -3.74 -11.96 17.74
C ASN A 76 -5.19 -11.45 17.74
N VAL A 77 -5.43 -10.30 17.11
CA VAL A 77 -6.80 -9.79 16.88
C VAL A 77 -7.18 -10.04 15.42
N LYS A 78 -8.26 -10.82 15.22
CA LYS A 78 -8.66 -11.35 13.90
C LYS A 78 -10.05 -10.87 13.47
N LYS A 79 -10.23 -9.56 13.32
CA LYS A 79 -11.51 -8.99 12.83
C LYS A 79 -11.60 -9.00 11.30
N TYR A 80 -10.47 -8.73 10.65
CA TYR A 80 -10.29 -8.73 9.21
C TYR A 80 -9.12 -9.64 8.84
N LYS A 81 -9.23 -10.25 7.66
CA LYS A 81 -8.17 -11.05 7.04
C LYS A 81 -7.70 -10.35 5.77
N ILE A 82 -6.41 -10.32 5.53
CA ILE A 82 -5.81 -9.89 4.27
C ILE A 82 -5.02 -11.07 3.72
N GLU A 83 -5.22 -11.36 2.44
CA GLU A 83 -4.56 -12.48 1.75
C GLU A 83 -3.86 -11.95 0.51
N TYR A 84 -2.62 -12.38 0.28
CA TYR A 84 -1.87 -11.99 -0.91
C TYR A 84 -0.78 -13.00 -1.25
N TRP A 85 -0.45 -13.09 -2.54
CA TRP A 85 0.71 -13.81 -3.02
C TRP A 85 1.96 -12.93 -2.92
N SER A 86 3.00 -13.48 -2.30
CA SER A 86 4.34 -12.92 -2.24
C SER A 86 5.30 -13.74 -3.09
N ASN A 87 6.51 -13.25 -3.31
CA ASN A 87 7.55 -14.05 -3.98
C ASN A 87 7.86 -15.36 -3.23
N ASP A 88 7.66 -15.37 -1.90
CA ASP A 88 7.91 -16.51 -1.03
C ASP A 88 6.68 -17.42 -0.84
N GLY A 89 5.60 -17.18 -1.60
CA GLY A 89 4.35 -17.92 -1.52
C GLY A 89 3.18 -17.14 -0.91
N TYR A 90 2.12 -17.85 -0.56
CA TYR A 90 0.88 -17.27 -0.05
C TYR A 90 1.05 -16.76 1.39
N LYS A 91 0.64 -15.51 1.63
CA LYS A 91 0.74 -14.86 2.94
C LYS A 91 -0.63 -14.35 3.41
N THR A 92 -0.80 -14.38 4.72
CA THR A 92 -2.00 -13.88 5.40
C THR A 92 -1.61 -12.87 6.47
N ILE A 93 -2.41 -11.81 6.62
CA ILE A 93 -2.31 -10.84 7.71
C ILE A 93 -3.66 -10.77 8.40
N PHE A 94 -3.67 -10.86 9.72
CA PHE A 94 -4.87 -10.65 10.53
C PHE A 94 -4.83 -9.28 11.20
N THR A 95 -5.97 -8.59 11.23
CA THR A 95 -6.03 -7.25 11.79
C THR A 95 -7.39 -6.88 12.36
N ASP A 96 -7.40 -5.90 13.26
CA ASP A 96 -8.60 -5.18 13.70
C ASP A 96 -8.73 -3.79 13.07
N GLY A 97 -7.84 -3.42 12.16
CA GLY A 97 -7.70 -2.09 11.58
C GLY A 97 -6.54 -1.31 12.20
N ARG A 98 -6.11 -1.61 13.44
CA ARG A 98 -4.98 -0.95 14.11
C ARG A 98 -3.77 -1.86 14.27
N PHE A 99 -3.99 -3.07 14.77
CA PHE A 99 -2.95 -4.07 14.99
C PHE A 99 -2.92 -5.03 13.81
N TYR A 100 -1.74 -5.26 13.23
CA TYR A 100 -1.56 -6.12 12.07
C TYR A 100 -0.60 -7.26 12.41
N ASN A 101 -1.11 -8.48 12.38
CA ASN A 101 -0.41 -9.69 12.77
C ASN A 101 0.02 -10.43 11.50
N LEU A 102 1.31 -10.64 11.34
CA LEU A 102 1.90 -11.30 10.17
C LEU A 102 3.10 -12.15 10.55
N LYS A 103 3.48 -13.09 9.68
CA LYS A 103 4.70 -13.87 9.83
C LYS A 103 5.90 -13.11 9.26
N ALA A 104 6.95 -12.97 10.07
CA ALA A 104 8.25 -12.48 9.64
C ALA A 104 8.97 -13.50 8.75
N LYS A 105 10.10 -13.10 8.12
CA LYS A 105 10.89 -13.96 7.23
C LYS A 105 11.37 -15.25 7.91
N ASN A 106 11.61 -15.20 9.22
CA ASN A 106 12.05 -16.34 10.04
C ASN A 106 10.87 -17.19 10.57
N GLY A 107 9.64 -16.94 10.11
CA GLY A 107 8.45 -17.68 10.52
C GLY A 107 7.81 -17.21 11.84
N ILE A 108 8.46 -16.32 12.59
CA ILE A 108 7.94 -15.79 13.85
C ILE A 108 6.75 -14.86 13.57
N GLU A 109 5.66 -15.04 14.31
CA GLU A 109 4.54 -14.10 14.27
C GLU A 109 4.91 -12.79 14.97
N ILE A 110 4.62 -11.67 14.30
CA ILE A 110 4.85 -10.32 14.81
C ILE A 110 3.57 -9.51 14.70
N THR A 111 3.39 -8.59 15.64
CA THR A 111 2.28 -7.64 15.62
C THR A 111 2.80 -6.23 15.41
N LEU A 112 2.22 -5.54 14.43
CA LEU A 112 2.51 -4.15 14.10
C LEU A 112 1.38 -3.26 14.59
N ASP A 113 1.68 -2.28 15.44
CA ASP A 113 0.73 -1.25 15.88
C ASP A 113 0.86 -0.01 15.00
N LEU A 114 -0.18 0.29 14.22
CA LEU A 114 -0.28 1.54 13.45
C LEU A 114 -0.52 2.77 14.34
N GLY A 115 -1.01 2.57 15.57
CA GLY A 115 -1.41 3.62 16.51
C GLY A 115 -2.87 4.08 16.35
N PHE A 116 -3.53 3.73 15.25
CA PHE A 116 -4.93 4.07 14.95
C PHE A 116 -5.58 3.02 14.06
N ASP A 117 -6.91 3.00 14.00
CA ASP A 117 -7.67 2.12 13.10
C ASP A 117 -7.68 2.71 11.67
N PHE A 118 -6.96 2.06 10.76
CA PHE A 118 -6.81 2.48 9.37
C PHE A 118 -8.14 2.52 8.61
N LEU A 119 -9.02 1.53 8.78
CA LEU A 119 -10.27 1.47 8.04
C LEU A 119 -11.25 2.54 8.54
N LYS A 120 -11.33 2.70 9.86
CA LYS A 120 -12.18 3.73 10.47
C LYS A 120 -11.69 5.14 10.16
N GLN A 121 -10.39 5.40 10.33
CA GLN A 121 -9.82 6.74 10.16
C GLN A 121 -9.95 7.27 8.73
N ASN A 122 -9.94 6.39 7.73
CA ASN A 122 -10.04 6.77 6.32
C ASN A 122 -11.47 6.64 5.76
N GLY A 123 -12.48 6.37 6.60
CA GLY A 123 -13.88 6.27 6.16
C GLY A 123 -14.14 5.09 5.20
N PHE A 124 -13.45 3.97 5.41
CA PHE A 124 -13.53 2.80 4.53
C PHE A 124 -14.55 1.76 4.98
N LEU A 125 -15.08 1.87 6.19
CA LEU A 125 -15.99 0.85 6.75
C LEU A 125 -17.25 0.61 5.90
N ASP A 126 -17.72 1.64 5.20
CA ASP A 126 -18.92 1.53 4.34
C ASP A 126 -18.61 1.03 2.92
N LYS A 127 -17.34 0.77 2.60
CA LYS A 127 -16.91 0.25 1.28
C LYS A 127 -16.91 -1.29 1.21
N PHE A 128 -17.27 -1.98 2.29
CA PHE A 128 -17.40 -3.43 2.26
C PHE A 128 -18.62 -3.81 1.41
N VAL A 129 -18.40 -4.72 0.47
CA VAL A 129 -19.44 -5.30 -0.39
C VAL A 129 -19.53 -6.79 -0.16
N GLU A 130 -20.68 -7.38 -0.45
CA GLU A 130 -20.83 -8.84 -0.42
C GLU A 130 -19.89 -9.48 -1.45
N ARG A 131 -19.21 -10.55 -1.05
CA ARG A 131 -18.28 -11.29 -1.89
C ARG A 131 -19.09 -12.07 -2.92
N SER A 132 -18.73 -11.93 -4.19
CA SER A 132 -19.32 -12.76 -5.22
C SER A 132 -18.84 -14.20 -5.06
N LYS A 133 -19.62 -15.20 -5.49
CA LYS A 133 -19.23 -16.62 -5.38
C LYS A 133 -17.95 -16.97 -6.18
N ASP A 134 -17.48 -16.05 -7.02
CA ASP A 134 -16.37 -16.24 -7.94
C ASP A 134 -15.06 -15.54 -7.51
N ASP A 135 -15.04 -14.85 -6.36
CA ASP A 135 -13.84 -14.23 -5.76
C ASP A 135 -13.06 -15.17 -4.85
#